data_AF-A0A8J7ZT95-F1
#
_entry.id   AF-A0A8J7ZT95-F1
#
_cell.length_a   1.000
_cell.length_b   1.000
_cell.length_c   1.000
_cell.angle_alpha   90.00
_cell.angle_beta   90.00
_cell.angle_gamma   90.00
#
_symmetry.space_group_name_H-M   'P 1'
#
loop_
_entity.id
_entity.type
_entity.pdbx_description
1 polymer ?
#
loop_
_entity_poly.entity_id
_entity_poly.type
_entity_poly.pdbx_seq_one_letter_code
_entity_poly.pdbx_strand_id
1 'polypeptide(L)' 'MSRSQHVPTDPTWSDPNTCPFCDGELSDPGAGFIDHLETSDACETSFDLWRDRVTSDIGGEWSG' A
#
# COMPACT_ATOMS: atom_id res chain seq x y z
N MET A 1 -19.00 -25.86 3.38
CA MET A 1 -17.64 -25.88 3.95
C MET A 1 -16.91 -24.64 3.46
N SER A 2 -16.82 -23.62 4.31
CA SER A 2 -16.25 -22.30 3.98
C SER A 2 -14.78 -22.43 3.60
N ARG A 3 -14.43 -22.11 2.35
CA ARG A 3 -13.04 -21.76 2.02
C ARG A 3 -12.88 -20.32 2.47
N SER A 4 -12.31 -20.13 3.67
CA SER A 4 -11.64 -18.89 4.02
C SER A 4 -10.51 -18.70 3.02
N GLN A 5 -10.84 -18.10 1.89
CA GLN A 5 -9.86 -17.65 0.93
C GLN A 5 -9.10 -16.55 1.65
N HIS A 6 -7.86 -16.84 2.01
CA HIS A 6 -6.90 -15.79 2.33
C HIS A 6 -6.72 -15.02 1.02
N VAL A 7 -7.60 -14.03 0.81
CA VAL A 7 -7.44 -13.00 -0.21
C VAL A 7 -6.06 -12.41 0.10
N PRO A 8 -5.13 -12.33 -0.87
CA PRO A 8 -3.92 -11.54 -0.64
C PRO A 8 -4.44 -10.19 -0.17
N THR A 9 -4.20 -9.82 1.09
CA THR A 9 -4.82 -8.63 1.67
C THR A 9 -4.37 -7.48 0.81
N ASP A 10 -5.24 -7.05 -0.10
CA ASP A 10 -5.10 -5.78 -0.77
C ASP A 10 -4.81 -4.77 0.35
N PRO A 11 -3.81 -3.90 0.18
CA PRO A 11 -3.47 -2.94 1.22
C PRO A 11 -4.78 -2.33 1.69
N THR A 12 -5.07 -2.44 2.99
CA THR A 12 -6.36 -1.99 3.49
C THR A 12 -6.29 -0.48 3.56
N TRP A 13 -6.54 0.18 2.44
CA TRP A 13 -6.75 1.62 2.30
C TRP A 13 -8.04 2.08 3.02
N SER A 14 -8.41 1.39 4.09
CA SER A 14 -9.62 1.56 4.88
C SER A 14 -9.37 2.54 6.02
N ASP A 15 -8.16 2.58 6.58
CA ASP A 15 -7.77 3.56 7.59
C ASP A 15 -6.64 4.44 7.04
N PRO A 16 -6.84 5.77 6.97
CA PRO A 16 -5.82 6.67 6.48
C PRO A 16 -4.67 6.85 7.47
N ASN A 17 -4.87 6.53 8.75
CA ASN A 17 -3.86 6.69 9.80
C ASN A 17 -3.04 5.41 10.02
N THR A 18 -3.20 4.37 9.19
CA THR A 18 -2.36 3.19 9.24
C THR A 18 -1.58 3.00 7.95
N CYS A 19 -0.37 2.47 8.08
CA CYS A 19 0.46 2.13 6.94
C CYS A 19 -0.19 0.94 6.22
N PRO A 20 -0.53 1.08 4.93
CA PRO A 20 -1.26 0.03 4.20
C PRO A 20 -0.42 -1.23 3.96
N PHE A 21 0.89 -1.19 4.20
CA PHE A 21 1.82 -2.29 3.96
C PHE A 21 2.13 -3.11 5.22
N CYS A 22 2.18 -2.47 6.39
CA CYS A 22 2.58 -3.10 7.65
C CYS A 22 1.54 -2.95 8.78
N ASP A 23 0.44 -2.25 8.54
CA ASP A 23 -0.61 -1.90 9.50
C ASP A 23 -0.14 -1.05 10.69
N GLY A 24 1.07 -0.48 10.60
CA GLY A 24 1.63 0.40 11.63
C GLY A 24 0.88 1.73 11.73
N GLU A 25 0.65 2.22 12.95
CA GLU A 25 0.05 3.54 13.17
C GLU A 25 0.96 4.65 12.63
N LEU A 26 0.35 5.57 11.89
CA LEU A 26 0.95 6.77 11.35
C LEU A 26 0.52 7.97 12.19
N SER A 27 1.44 8.89 12.44
CA SER A 27 1.08 10.16 13.09
C SER A 27 0.23 11.06 12.19
N ASP A 28 0.35 10.91 10.87
CA ASP A 28 -0.44 11.63 9.86
C ASP A 28 -0.50 10.82 8.55
N PRO A 29 -1.66 10.76 7.87
CA PRO A 29 -1.85 10.03 6.61
C PRO A 29 -0.93 10.48 5.46
N GLY A 30 -0.37 11.68 5.52
CA GLY A 30 0.53 12.22 4.50
C GLY A 30 1.97 12.25 4.99
N ALA A 31 2.31 13.22 5.83
CA ALA A 31 3.68 13.42 6.29
C ALA A 31 4.18 12.25 7.15
N GLY A 32 3.30 11.69 7.99
CA GLY A 32 3.61 10.52 8.81
C GLY A 32 3.82 9.25 7.99
N PHE A 33 3.11 9.10 6.86
CA PHE A 33 3.36 8.01 5.92
C PHE A 33 4.76 8.13 5.29
N ILE A 34 5.15 9.31 4.81
CA ILE A 34 6.47 9.51 4.20
C ILE A 34 7.59 9.27 5.23
N ASP A 35 7.46 9.79 6.44
CA ASP A 35 8.40 9.55 7.54
C ASP A 35 8.53 8.04 7.88
N HIS A 36 7.40 7.33 7.87
CA HIS A 36 7.38 5.89 8.10
C HIS A 36 8.12 5.11 7.01
N LEU A 37 8.02 5.53 5.74
CA LEU A 37 8.79 4.92 4.64
C LEU A 37 10.30 5.13 4.84
N GLU A 38 10.73 6.33 5.25
CA GLU A 38 12.16 6.61 5.49
C GLU A 38 12.73 5.84 6.69
N THR A 39 11.88 5.44 7.63
CA THR A 39 12.27 4.66 8.82
C THR A 39 12.25 3.15 8.57
N SER A 40 11.58 2.66 7.53
CA SER A 40 11.34 1.23 7.30
C SER A 40 11.59 0.84 5.84
N ASP A 41 12.78 0.28 5.56
CA ASP A 41 13.16 -0.24 4.24
C ASP A 41 12.14 -1.23 3.66
N ALA A 42 11.48 -2.03 4.50
CA ALA A 42 10.47 -2.99 4.07
C ALA A 42 9.21 -2.29 3.51
N CYS A 43 8.80 -1.18 4.14
CA CYS A 43 7.65 -0.40 3.69
C CYS A 43 8.02 0.43 2.44
N GLU A 44 9.23 0.98 2.40
CA GLU A 44 9.76 1.70 1.23
C GLU A 44 9.82 0.80 -0.02
N THR A 45 10.41 -0.39 0.11
CA THR A 45 10.45 -1.39 -0.98
C THR A 45 9.04 -1.78 -1.43
N SER A 46 8.12 -2.01 -0.49
CA SER A 46 6.73 -2.36 -0.82
C SER A 46 5.99 -1.23 -1.53
N PHE A 47 6.26 0.02 -1.13
CA PHE A 47 5.71 1.20 -1.77
C PHE A 47 6.24 1.41 -3.19
N ASP A 48 7.54 1.24 -3.44
CA ASP A 48 8.08 1.36 -4.80
C ASP A 48 7.54 0.27 -5.73
N LEU A 49 7.44 -0.98 -5.26
CA LEU A 49 6.82 -2.06 -6.01
C LEU A 49 5.35 -1.80 -6.31
N TRP A 50 4.61 -1.26 -5.34
CA TRP A 50 3.22 -0.85 -5.55
C TRP A 50 3.13 0.28 -6.58
N ARG A 51 4.00 1.29 -6.49
CA ARG A 51 4.05 2.43 -7.41
C ARG A 51 4.38 1.99 -8.83
N ASP A 52 5.32 1.07 -9.01
CA ASP A 52 5.65 0.45 -10.29
C ASP A 52 4.43 -0.26 -10.91
N ARG A 53 3.71 -1.04 -10.11
CA ARG A 53 2.47 -1.72 -10.55
C ARG A 53 1.37 -0.73 -10.90
N VAL A 54 1.13 0.29 -10.07
CA VAL A 54 0.12 1.32 -10.35
C VAL A 54 0.47 2.13 -11.58
N THR A 55 1.75 2.48 -11.76
CA THR A 55 2.21 3.18 -12.97
C THR A 55 2.04 2.31 -14.22
N SER A 56 2.30 1.01 -14.10
CA SER A 56 2.07 0.04 -15.18
C SER A 56 0.57 -0.15 -15.50
N ASP A 57 -0.30 -0.14 -14.48
CA ASP A 57 -1.74 -0.28 -14.61
C ASP A 57 -2.39 0.98 -15.24
N ILE A 58 -1.98 2.17 -14.80
CA ILE A 58 -2.42 3.45 -15.37
C ILE A 58 -1.88 3.66 -16.81
N GLY A 59 -0.75 3.04 -17.14
CA GLY A 59 -0.16 3.10 -18.48
C GLY A 59 -0.77 2.14 -19.51
N GLY A 60 -1.59 1.16 -19.09
CA GLY A 60 -2.08 0.09 -19.94
C GLY A 60 -3.48 0.31 -20.54
N GLU A 61 -4.46 0.77 -19.76
CA GLU A 61 -5.87 0.48 -20.09
C GLU A 61 -6.83 1.69 -19.98
N TRP A 62 -6.37 2.91 -20.29
CA TRP A 62 -7.27 4.05 -20.59
C TRP A 62 -7.12 4.51 -22.05
N SER A 63 -7.23 3.57 -22.99
CA SER A 63 -7.56 3.88 -24.39
C SER A 63 -9.03 3.54 -24.64
N GLY A 64 -9.92 4.52 -24.46
CA GLY A 64 -11.31 4.48 -24.97
C GLY A 64 -12.41 4.50 -23.93
#